data_AF-A0A094NJS1-F1
#
_entry.id   AF-A0A094NJS1-F1
#
_cell.length_a   1.000
_cell.length_b   1.000
_cell.length_c   1.000
_cell.angle_alpha   90.00
_cell.angle_beta   90.00
_cell.angle_gamma   90.00
#
_symmetry.space_group_name_H-M   'P 1'
#
loop_
_entity.id
_entity.type
_entity.pdbx_description
1 polymer ?
#
loop_
_entity_poly.entity_id
_entity_poly.type
_entity_poly.pdbx_seq_one_letter_code
_entity_poly.pdbx_strand_id
1 'polypeptide(L)'
;CKELLRPFKKSLRKLHQPQHLPMEKKIKYMKESLTIIGDHIDLFIQQYCRASEVKHWQKMFWQFVSLFSEMDAEQLQKLYKYIKNNRTDKFL
;
A
#
# COMPACT_ATOMS: atom_id res chain seq x y z
N CYS A 1 -18.00 -7.80 -1.57
CA CYS A 1 -17.12 -6.91 -0.76
C CYS A 1 -16.00 -7.64 0.00
N LYS A 2 -16.24 -8.68 0.82
CA LYS A 2 -15.13 -9.37 1.56
C LYS A 2 -14.20 -10.23 0.68
N GLU A 3 -14.71 -10.80 -0.42
CA GLU A 3 -13.93 -11.63 -1.37
C GLU A 3 -12.76 -10.87 -2.00
N LEU A 4 -12.92 -9.57 -2.28
CA LEU A 4 -11.90 -8.73 -2.89
C LEU A 4 -10.69 -8.48 -1.98
N LEU A 5 -10.89 -8.56 -0.66
CA LEU A 5 -9.83 -8.32 0.33
C LEU A 5 -9.09 -9.61 0.73
N ARG A 6 -9.60 -10.80 0.34
CA ARG A 6 -8.96 -12.10 0.63
C ARG A 6 -7.51 -12.18 0.13
N PRO A 7 -7.17 -11.76 -1.11
CA PRO A 7 -5.79 -11.80 -1.60
C PRO A 7 -4.83 -10.94 -0.77
N PHE A 8 -5.34 -9.83 -0.22
CA PHE A 8 -4.55 -8.85 0.52
C PHE A 8 -4.20 -9.30 1.95
N LYS A 9 -4.90 -10.31 2.49
CA LYS A 9 -4.76 -10.74 3.90
C LYS A 9 -3.33 -11.12 4.29
N LYS A 10 -2.54 -11.72 3.39
CA LYS A 10 -1.13 -12.08 3.65
C LYS A 10 -0.22 -10.84 3.65
N SER A 11 -0.43 -9.89 2.74
CA SER A 11 0.39 -8.66 2.65
C SER A 11 0.07 -7.70 3.78
N LEU A 12 -1.20 -7.58 4.17
CA LEU A 12 -1.64 -6.74 5.30
C LEU A 12 -1.08 -7.25 6.62
N ARG A 13 -1.02 -8.58 6.83
CA ARG A 13 -0.36 -9.15 8.01
C ARG A 13 1.14 -8.82 8.09
N LYS A 14 1.80 -8.60 6.96
CA LYS A 14 3.24 -8.26 6.91
C LYS A 14 3.51 -6.78 7.18
N LEU A 15 2.51 -5.90 7.05
CA LEU A 15 2.64 -4.49 7.48
C LEU A 15 2.78 -4.39 9.01
N HIS A 16 2.18 -5.33 9.75
CA HIS A 16 2.38 -5.46 11.18
C HIS A 16 3.75 -6.11 11.46
N GLN A 17 4.76 -5.27 11.74
CA GLN A 17 6.16 -5.68 11.81
C GLN A 17 6.47 -6.60 13.02
N PRO A 18 7.40 -7.57 12.89
CA PRO A 18 8.01 -8.23 14.03
C PRO A 18 8.91 -7.25 14.81
N GLN A 19 8.69 -7.12 16.12
CA GLN A 19 9.42 -6.15 16.98
C GLN A 19 10.95 -6.37 17.01
N HIS A 20 11.43 -7.58 16.69
CA HIS A 20 12.83 -8.00 16.88
C HIS A 20 13.79 -7.70 15.71
N LEU A 21 13.35 -7.10 14.60
CA LEU A 21 14.24 -6.81 13.47
C LEU A 21 15.02 -5.48 13.64
N PRO A 22 16.26 -5.38 13.13
CA PRO A 22 16.99 -4.12 13.02
C PRO A 22 16.21 -3.06 12.23
N MET A 23 16.29 -1.80 12.64
CA MET A 23 15.50 -0.68 12.08
C MET A 23 15.68 -0.52 10.56
N GLU A 24 16.89 -0.68 10.05
CA GLU A 24 17.18 -0.60 8.62
C GLU A 24 16.46 -1.68 7.80
N LYS A 25 16.45 -2.92 8.32
CA LYS A 25 15.73 -4.03 7.70
C LYS A 25 14.22 -3.78 7.77
N LYS A 26 13.70 -3.27 8.90
CA LYS A 26 12.28 -2.91 9.07
C LYS A 26 11.83 -1.88 8.03
N ILE A 27 12.61 -0.81 7.83
CA ILE A 27 12.31 0.23 6.85
C ILE A 27 12.30 -0.35 5.43
N LYS A 28 13.28 -1.19 5.07
CA LYS A 28 13.33 -1.85 3.76
C LYS A 28 12.08 -2.72 3.53
N TYR A 29 11.74 -3.58 4.49
CA TYR A 29 10.56 -4.45 4.40
C TYR A 29 9.25 -3.67 4.32
N MET A 30 9.14 -2.57 5.06
CA MET A 30 7.99 -1.68 5.03
C MET A 30 7.83 -1.05 3.64
N LYS A 31 8.90 -0.50 3.05
CA LYS A 31 8.87 0.09 1.71
C LYS A 31 8.51 -0.93 0.63
N GLU A 32 9.07 -2.13 0.70
CA GLU A 32 8.73 -3.23 -0.22
C GLU A 32 7.26 -3.64 -0.09
N SER A 33 6.78 -3.87 1.13
CA SER A 33 5.39 -4.26 1.39
C SER A 33 4.41 -3.17 0.95
N LEU A 34 4.71 -1.90 1.24
CA LEU A 34 3.89 -0.76 0.84
C LEU A 34 3.81 -0.63 -0.68
N THR A 35 4.89 -0.92 -1.39
CA THR A 35 4.88 -0.84 -2.85
C THR A 35 4.00 -1.94 -3.45
N ILE A 36 4.15 -3.19 -3.00
CA ILE A 36 3.31 -4.31 -3.46
C ILE A 36 1.83 -4.01 -3.24
N ILE A 37 1.48 -3.45 -2.07
CA ILE A 37 0.11 -3.11 -1.73
C ILE A 37 -0.40 -1.96 -2.60
N GLY A 38 0.38 -0.89 -2.76
CA GLY A 38 0.01 0.26 -3.58
C GLY A 38 -0.17 -0.11 -5.06
N ASP A 39 0.71 -0.93 -5.61
CA ASP A 39 0.61 -1.39 -7.01
C ASP A 39 -0.64 -2.25 -7.24
N HIS A 40 -1.00 -3.11 -6.30
CA HIS A 40 -2.26 -3.86 -6.38
C HIS A 40 -3.50 -2.97 -6.22
N ILE A 41 -3.44 -1.92 -5.39
CA ILE A 41 -4.53 -0.95 -5.27
C ILE A 41 -4.73 -0.24 -6.61
N ASP A 42 -3.65 0.25 -7.22
CA ASP A 42 -3.70 0.92 -8.53
C ASP A 42 -4.26 0.00 -9.62
N LEU A 43 -3.78 -1.26 -9.69
CA LEU A 43 -4.28 -2.26 -10.63
C LEU A 43 -5.78 -2.53 -10.41
N PHE A 44 -6.19 -2.72 -9.16
CA PHE A 44 -7.59 -2.99 -8.82
C PHE A 44 -8.50 -1.84 -9.27
N ILE A 45 -8.11 -0.61 -8.96
CA ILE A 45 -8.88 0.57 -9.34
C ILE A 45 -8.97 0.69 -10.86
N GLN A 46 -7.85 0.48 -11.55
CA GLN A 46 -7.82 0.56 -13.02
C GLN A 46 -8.70 -0.51 -13.69
N GLN A 47 -8.77 -1.72 -13.12
CA GLN A 47 -9.52 -2.83 -13.70
C GLN A 47 -11.00 -2.85 -13.33
N TYR A 48 -11.35 -2.41 -12.12
CA TYR A 48 -12.68 -2.67 -11.54
C TYR A 48 -13.47 -1.40 -11.17
N CYS A 49 -12.85 -0.22 -11.13
CA CYS A 49 -13.53 1.01 -10.72
C CYS A 49 -13.81 1.94 -11.90
N ARG A 50 -14.99 2.55 -11.92
CA ARG A 50 -15.29 3.63 -12.87
C ARG A 50 -14.54 4.90 -12.47
N ALA A 51 -14.26 5.78 -13.43
CA ALA A 51 -13.57 7.05 -13.20
C ALA A 51 -14.19 7.90 -12.07
N SER A 52 -15.53 7.89 -11.94
CA SER A 52 -16.26 8.58 -10.87
C SER A 52 -16.04 7.98 -9.47
N GLU A 53 -15.67 6.71 -9.40
CA GLU A 53 -15.53 5.96 -8.15
C GLU A 53 -14.07 5.85 -7.68
N VAL A 54 -13.11 6.11 -8.58
CA VAL A 54 -11.65 6.03 -8.32
C VAL A 54 -11.26 6.71 -7.01
N LYS A 55 -11.70 7.96 -6.81
CA LYS A 55 -11.33 8.76 -5.63
C LYS A 55 -11.86 8.13 -4.33
N HIS A 56 -13.08 7.60 -4.38
CA HIS A 56 -13.69 6.93 -3.24
C HIS A 56 -12.95 5.64 -2.90
N TRP A 57 -12.71 4.77 -3.89
CA TRP A 57 -12.03 3.49 -3.67
C TRP A 57 -10.58 3.67 -3.25
N GLN A 58 -9.84 4.63 -3.83
CA GLN A 58 -8.50 4.98 -3.35
C GLN A 58 -8.50 5.32 -1.86
N LYS A 59 -9.41 6.21 -1.43
CA LYS A 59 -9.52 6.58 -0.02
C LYS A 59 -9.84 5.37 0.86
N MET A 60 -10.81 4.55 0.46
CA MET A 60 -11.22 3.34 1.19
C MET A 60 -10.08 2.33 1.34
N PHE A 61 -9.32 2.07 0.27
CA PHE A 61 -8.18 1.15 0.32
C PHE A 61 -7.07 1.67 1.23
N TRP A 62 -6.69 2.94 1.13
CA TRP A 62 -5.65 3.50 2.00
C TRP A 62 -6.06 3.55 3.46
N GLN A 63 -7.33 3.86 3.76
CA GLN A 63 -7.90 3.76 5.11
C GLN A 63 -7.87 2.32 5.65
N PHE A 64 -8.14 1.33 4.79
CA PHE A 64 -8.07 -0.06 5.18
C PHE A 64 -6.62 -0.52 5.44
N VAL A 65 -5.67 -0.08 4.61
CA VAL A 65 -4.24 -0.39 4.78
C VAL A 65 -3.69 0.24 6.07
N SER A 66 -4.12 1.45 6.44
CA SER A 66 -3.68 2.10 7.68
C SER A 66 -4.11 1.34 8.94
N LEU A 67 -5.13 0.48 8.89
CA LEU A 67 -5.49 -0.39 10.03
C LEU A 67 -4.40 -1.40 10.39
N PHE A 68 -3.42 -1.62 9.51
CA PHE A 68 -2.32 -2.56 9.70
C PHE A 68 -0.96 -1.87 9.83
N SER A 69 -0.94 -0.55 9.99
CA SER A 69 0.26 0.29 10.02
C SER A 69 0.17 1.29 11.17
N GLU A 70 1.32 1.76 11.66
CA GLU A 70 1.39 2.90 12.60
C GLU A 70 1.18 4.25 11.89
N MET A 71 1.28 4.27 10.55
CA MET A 71 1.08 5.45 9.71
C MET A 71 -0.38 5.58 9.27
N ASP A 72 -0.86 6.82 9.17
CA ASP A 72 -2.20 7.11 8.63
C ASP A 72 -2.28 6.88 7.10
N ALA A 73 -3.50 6.86 6.60
CA ALA A 73 -3.80 6.62 5.18
C ALA A 73 -3.13 7.64 4.25
N GLU A 74 -3.06 8.91 4.63
CA GLU A 74 -2.45 9.96 3.81
C GLU A 74 -0.93 9.84 3.77
N GLN A 75 -0.31 9.56 4.91
CA GLN A 75 1.13 9.32 5.04
C GLN A 75 1.55 8.11 4.20
N LEU A 76 0.79 7.02 4.25
CA LEU A 76 1.03 5.83 3.45
C LEU A 76 0.89 6.12 1.95
N GLN A 77 -0.16 6.84 1.54
CA GLN A 77 -0.36 7.20 0.14
C GLN A 77 0.77 8.12 -0.37
N LYS A 78 1.18 9.11 0.41
CA LYS A 78 2.30 10.01 0.07
C LYS A 78 3.62 9.23 -0.05
N LEU A 79 3.88 8.32 0.89
CA LEU A 79 5.08 7.49 0.86
C LEU A 79 5.09 6.56 -0.35
N TYR A 80 3.96 5.94 -0.70
CA TYR A 80 3.84 5.14 -1.91
C TYR A 80 4.15 5.96 -3.17
N LYS A 81 3.54 7.15 -3.32
CA LYS A 81 3.82 8.05 -4.45
C LYS A 81 5.30 8.43 -4.55
N TYR A 82 5.92 8.75 -3.42
CA TYR A 82 7.35 9.05 -3.35
C TYR A 82 8.18 7.84 -3.81
N ILE A 83 7.92 6.64 -3.28
CA ILE A 83 8.65 5.43 -3.68
C ILE A 83 8.47 5.14 -5.17
N LYS A 84 7.24 5.28 -5.68
CA LYS A 84 6.92 5.06 -7.10
C LYS A 84 7.69 6.02 -7.99
N ASN A 85 7.67 7.32 -7.70
CA ASN A 85 8.40 8.33 -8.48
C ASN A 85 9.91 8.08 -8.47
N ASN A 86 10.51 7.83 -7.29
CA ASN A 86 11.95 7.54 -7.19
C ASN A 86 12.36 6.22 -7.85
N ARG A 87 11.44 5.28 -8.07
CA ARG A 87 11.71 4.11 -8.91
C ARG A 87 11.77 4.53 -10.38
N THR A 88 10.82 5.34 -10.85
CA THR A 88 10.82 5.85 -12.23
C THR A 88 12.05 6.68 -12.54
N ASP A 89 12.53 7.50 -11.59
CA ASP A 89 13.77 8.28 -11.71
C ASP A 89 15.05 7.43 -11.80
N LYS A 90 15.01 6.14 -11.43
CA LYS A 90 16.14 5.21 -11.61
C LYS A 90 16.15 4.53 -12.98
N PHE A 91 15.10 4.69 -13.77
CA PHE A 91 14.96 4.09 -15.10
C PHE A 91 14.86 5.14 -16.23
N LEU A 92 15.05 6.43 -15.91
CA LEU A 92 15.22 7.56 -16.82
C LEU A 92 16.68 8.01 -16.79
#